data_AF-A0A6M1M652-F1
#
_entry.id   AF-A0A6M1M652-F1
#
_cell.length_a   1.000
_cell.length_b   1.000
_cell.length_c   1.000
_cell.angle_alpha   90.00
_cell.angle_beta   90.00
_cell.angle_gamma   90.00
#
_symmetry.space_group_name_H-M   'P 1'
#
loop_
_entity.id
_entity.type
_entity.pdbx_description
1 polymer ?
#
loop_
_entity_poly.entity_id
_entity_poly.type
_entity_poly.pdbx_seq_one_letter_code
_entity_poly.pdbx_strand_id
1 'polypeptide(L)' 'MSDDDAACRACCGQMRAHWEERPHARLMVVASTPVVEAFGGGVETRYLCLECGHTLMHSTGRFGQGWH' A
#
# COMPACT_ATOMS: atom_id res chain seq x y z
N MET A 1 -9.41 -16.43 8.94
CA MET A 1 -9.56 -16.23 7.48
C MET A 1 -8.78 -14.97 7.19
N SER A 2 -7.60 -15.08 6.59
CA SER A 2 -6.79 -13.90 6.28
C SER A 2 -7.43 -13.16 5.11
N ASP A 3 -7.62 -11.85 5.23
CA ASP A 3 -8.16 -10.97 4.18
C ASP A 3 -7.36 -11.01 2.86
N ASP A 4 -6.16 -11.61 2.88
CA ASP A 4 -5.31 -11.90 1.72
C ASP A 4 -5.99 -12.76 0.64
N ASP A 5 -6.87 -13.69 1.01
CA ASP A 5 -7.54 -14.57 0.02
C ASP A 5 -8.61 -13.83 -0.83
N ALA A 6 -8.96 -12.60 -0.46
CA ALA A 6 -9.92 -11.77 -1.20
C ALA A 6 -9.26 -10.78 -2.20
N ALA A 7 -7.95 -10.60 -2.14
CA ALA A 7 -7.24 -9.64 -2.98
C ALA A 7 -7.14 -10.13 -4.44
N CYS A 8 -7.28 -9.22 -5.41
CA CYS A 8 -7.06 -9.59 -6.81
C CYS A 8 -5.57 -9.83 -7.09
N ARG A 9 -5.26 -10.51 -8.19
CA ARG A 9 -3.87 -10.81 -8.59
C ARG A 9 -2.97 -9.58 -8.67
N ALA A 10 -3.52 -8.44 -9.08
CA ALA A 10 -2.76 -7.18 -9.15
C ALA A 10 -2.38 -6.67 -7.75
N CYS A 11 -3.31 -6.72 -6.78
CA CYS A 11 -3.03 -6.36 -5.38
C CYS A 11 -2.00 -7.30 -4.75
N CYS A 12 -2.14 -8.62 -4.95
CA CYS A 12 -1.16 -9.59 -4.47
C CYS A 12 0.23 -9.37 -5.09
N GLY A 13 0.28 -8.97 -6.37
CA GLY A 13 1.51 -8.58 -7.04
C GLY A 13 2.12 -7.32 -6.43
N GLN A 14 1.29 -6.30 -6.16
CA GLN A 14 1.71 -5.03 -5.57
C GLN A 14 2.32 -5.21 -4.18
N MET A 15 1.70 -6.02 -3.31
CA MET A 15 2.23 -6.33 -1.97
C MET A 15 3.61 -6.98 -1.99
N ARG A 16 3.97 -7.64 -3.10
CA ARG A 16 5.27 -8.29 -3.29
C ARG A 16 6.23 -7.44 -4.13
N ALA A 17 5.76 -6.31 -4.64
CA ALA A 17 6.53 -5.43 -5.50
C ALA A 17 7.55 -4.63 -4.68
N HIS A 18 8.54 -4.06 -5.37
CA HIS A 18 9.45 -3.11 -4.74
C HIS A 18 8.66 -1.88 -4.24
N TRP A 19 9.10 -1.27 -3.16
CA TRP A 19 8.39 -0.11 -2.60
C TRP A 19 8.35 1.10 -3.56
N GLU A 20 9.27 1.19 -4.52
CA GLU A 20 9.27 2.25 -5.57
C GLU A 20 8.43 1.90 -6.80
N GLU A 21 7.90 0.68 -6.89
CA GLU A 21 6.98 0.33 -7.97
C GLU A 21 5.74 1.21 -7.91
N ARG A 22 5.22 1.55 -9.08
CA ARG A 22 4.05 2.41 -9.14
C ARG A 22 2.82 1.61 -8.69
N PRO A 23 1.81 2.26 -8.08
CA PRO A 23 0.55 1.60 -7.82
C PRO A 23 -0.04 1.05 -9.12
N HIS A 24 -0.56 -0.18 -9.10
CA HIS A 24 -1.28 -0.71 -10.24
C HIS A 24 -2.55 0.12 -10.54
N ALA A 25 -3.00 0.06 -11.79
CA ALA A 25 -3.96 1.01 -12.38
C ALA A 25 -5.34 1.14 -11.69
N ARG A 26 -5.69 0.23 -10.76
CA ARG A 26 -7.01 0.21 -10.09
C ARG A 26 -6.97 0.61 -8.63
N LEU A 27 -5.81 1.05 -8.13
CA LEU A 27 -5.68 1.61 -6.79
C LEU A 27 -6.05 3.10 -6.79
N MET A 28 -6.99 3.48 -5.93
CA MET A 28 -7.36 4.86 -5.67
C MET A 28 -6.84 5.28 -4.30
N VAL A 29 -6.18 6.44 -4.19
CA VAL A 29 -5.77 7.00 -2.90
C VAL A 29 -6.99 7.39 -2.08
N VAL A 30 -7.08 6.89 -0.85
CA VAL A 30 -8.15 7.26 0.10
C VAL A 30 -7.66 8.16 1.23
N ALA A 31 -6.38 8.03 1.61
CA ALA A 31 -5.74 8.87 2.61
C ALA A 31 -4.23 8.89 2.39
N SER A 32 -3.59 10.01 2.75
CA SER A 32 -2.13 10.13 2.75
C SER A 32 -1.71 10.93 3.98
N THR A 33 -0.89 10.32 4.83
CA THR A 33 -0.51 10.85 6.13
C THR A 33 1.01 10.89 6.25
N PRO A 34 1.62 12.04 6.62
CA PRO A 34 3.04 12.08 6.89
C PRO A 34 3.37 11.27 8.15
N VAL A 35 4.44 10.48 8.09
CA VAL A 35 4.99 9.76 9.24
C VAL A 35 5.97 10.67 9.96
N VAL A 36 5.87 10.76 11.28
CA VAL A 36 6.75 11.63 12.07
C VAL A 36 8.21 11.17 11.98
N GLU A 37 9.14 12.13 11.96
CA GLU A 37 10.58 11.90 11.78
C GLU A 37 11.18 10.89 12.78
N ALA A 38 10.65 10.81 14.01
CA ALA A 38 11.07 9.85 15.02
C ALA A 38 10.90 8.38 14.59
N PHE A 39 10.01 8.10 13.63
CA PHE A 39 9.82 6.77 13.03
C PHE A 39 10.42 6.68 11.61
N GLY A 40 11.46 7.46 11.33
CA GLY A 40 12.20 7.39 10.07
C GLY A 40 11.66 8.27 8.95
N GLY A 41 10.70 9.16 9.26
CA GLY A 41 10.09 10.09 8.31
C GLY A 41 9.29 9.40 7.21
N GLY A 42 8.75 10.14 6.26
CA GLY A 42 8.07 9.61 5.07
C GLY A 42 6.56 9.80 5.05
N VAL A 43 5.88 9.01 4.23
CA VAL A 43 4.43 9.11 4.00
C VAL A 43 3.82 7.71 3.99
N GLU A 44 2.71 7.56 4.69
CA GLU A 44 1.82 6.40 4.59
C GLU A 44 0.61 6.76 3.73
N THR A 45 0.47 6.08 2.61
CA THR A 45 -0.66 6.27 1.69
C THR A 45 -1.53 5.02 1.72
N ARG A 46 -2.82 5.19 2.02
CA ARG A 46 -3.82 4.12 1.93
C ARG A 46 -4.52 4.18 0.58
N TYR A 47 -4.70 3.02 -0.02
CA TYR A 47 -5.36 2.82 -1.29
C TYR A 47 -6.57 1.89 -1.14
N LEU A 48 -7.61 2.14 -1.93
CA LEU A 48 -8.71 1.20 -2.15
C LEU A 48 -8.62 0.68 -3.58
N CYS A 49 -8.62 -0.64 -3.75
CA CYS A 49 -8.68 -1.27 -5.06
C CYS A 49 -10.12 -1.24 -5.59
N LEU A 50 -10.35 -0.55 -6.71
CA LEU A 50 -11.67 -0.46 -7.34
C LEU A 50 -12.09 -1.73 -8.08
N GLU A 51 -11.27 -2.78 -8.04
CA GLU A 51 -11.58 -4.09 -8.65
C GLU A 51 -12.07 -5.09 -7.61
N CYS A 52 -11.27 -5.33 -6.56
CA CYS A 52 -11.58 -6.31 -5.51
C CYS A 52 -12.08 -5.68 -4.20
N GLY A 53 -12.03 -4.35 -4.06
CA GLY A 53 -12.39 -3.66 -2.81
C GLY A 53 -11.34 -3.78 -1.70
N HIS A 54 -10.21 -4.44 -1.95
CA HIS A 54 -9.15 -4.60 -0.95
C HIS A 54 -8.45 -3.26 -0.66
N THR A 55 -8.06 -3.06 0.59
CA THR A 55 -7.31 -1.86 1.01
C THR A 55 -5.83 -2.20 1.10
N LEU A 56 -4.98 -1.38 0.48
CA LEU A 56 -3.52 -1.53 0.53
C LEU A 56 -2.91 -0.29 1.18
N MET A 57 -1.79 -0.48 1.86
CA MET A 57 -0.97 0.60 2.40
C MET A 57 0.37 0.65 1.66
N HIS A 58 0.83 1.86 1.36
CA HIS A 58 2.17 2.12 0.88
C HIS A 58 2.88 3.03 1.86
N SER A 59 4.02 2.57 2.37
CA SER A 59 4.84 3.32 3.31
C SER A 59 6.17 3.65 2.63
N THR A 60 6.51 4.94 2.57
CA THR A 60 7.82 5.42 2.09
C THR A 60 8.81 5.68 3.21
N GLY A 61 8.37 5.51 4.46
CA GLY A 61 9.21 5.75 5.63
C GLY A 61 10.32 4.72 5.79
N ARG A 62 11.46 5.17 6.33
CA ARG A 62 12.66 4.34 6.46
C ARG A 62 12.41 3.04 7.23
N PHE A 63 11.53 3.09 8.23
CA PHE A 63 11.10 1.90 8.98
C PHE A 63 9.73 1.46 8.46
N GLY A 64 9.65 0.25 7.90
CA GLY A 64 8.40 -0.28 7.33
C GLY A 64 8.14 0.07 5.87
N GLN A 65 9.16 0.52 5.11
CA GLN A 65 9.01 0.81 3.68
C GLN A 65 8.43 -0.40 2.93
N GLY A 66 7.44 -0.16 2.06
CA GLY A 66 6.84 -1.25 1.29
C GLY A 66 5.36 -1.09 1.02
N TRP A 67 4.82 -2.15 0.42
CA TRP A 67 3.41 -2.37 0.15
C TRP A 67 2.86 -3.39 1.14
N HIS A 68 1.76 -3.07 1.81
CA HIS A 68 1.13 -3.87 2.87
C HIS A 68 -0.38 -3.98 2.68
#